data_AF-A0A2D5K969-F1
#
_entry.id   AF-A0A2D5K969-F1
#
_cell.length_a   1.000
_cell.length_b   1.000
_cell.length_c   1.000
_cell.angle_alpha   90.00
_cell.angle_beta   90.00
_cell.angle_gamma   90.00
#
_symmetry.space_group_name_H-M   'P 1'
#
loop_
_entity.id
_entity.type
_entity.pdbx_description
1 polymer ?
#
loop_
_entity_poly.entity_id
_entity_poly.type
_entity_poly.pdbx_seq_one_letter_code
_entity_poly.pdbx_strand_id
1 'polypeptide(L)'
;MSDFDRTAEYAAHHSEEEGVKMRKTIWAIFWVLLAVTTVEVGLGLVWKDLGLAWPLVKWTFIILTLVKAYYIVAYYMHLKHEYKNFKMIVSIPYIVLTVYFIILMLIEAIYLNEEVDHLLM
;
A
#
# COMPACT_ATOMS: atom_id res chain seq x y z
N MET A 1 -35.89 24.27 24.63
CA MET A 1 -34.72 23.75 23.88
C MET A 1 -34.92 22.26 23.74
N SER A 2 -35.19 21.75 22.53
CA SER A 2 -35.43 20.33 22.32
C SER A 2 -34.09 19.56 22.26
N ASP A 3 -34.02 18.33 22.76
CA ASP A 3 -32.78 17.51 22.64
C ASP A 3 -32.40 17.23 21.18
N PHE A 4 -33.36 17.34 20.26
CA PHE A 4 -33.14 17.27 18.82
C PHE A 4 -32.34 18.48 18.28
N ASP A 5 -32.66 19.70 18.74
CA ASP A 5 -31.91 20.91 18.36
C ASP A 5 -30.45 20.85 18.81
N ARG A 6 -30.20 20.32 20.03
CA ARG A 6 -28.83 20.12 20.53
C ARG A 6 -28.05 19.20 19.60
N THR A 7 -28.67 18.13 19.12
CA THR A 7 -28.03 17.15 18.23
C THR A 7 -27.71 17.75 16.85
N ALA A 8 -28.59 18.61 16.32
CA ALA A 8 -28.34 19.34 15.07
C ALA A 8 -27.20 20.36 15.19
N GLU A 9 -27.11 21.05 16.33
CA GLU A 9 -26.02 21.99 16.65
C GLU A 9 -24.67 21.25 16.82
N TYR A 10 -24.66 20.10 17.53
CA TYR A 10 -23.47 19.24 17.64
C TYR A 10 -23.00 18.66 16.29
N ALA A 11 -23.93 18.31 15.39
CA ALA A 11 -23.58 17.82 14.05
C ALA A 11 -23.02 18.92 13.14
N ALA A 12 -23.45 20.17 13.30
CA ALA A 12 -22.96 21.33 12.55
C ALA A 12 -21.55 21.80 13.00
N HIS A 13 -21.08 21.36 14.17
CA HIS A 13 -19.76 21.72 14.70
C HIS A 13 -18.59 20.84 14.22
N HIS A 14 -18.83 19.82 13.39
CA HIS A 14 -17.78 19.11 12.68
C HIS A 14 -17.28 19.95 11.51
N SER A 15 -16.18 20.68 11.72
CA SER A 15 -15.70 21.69 10.77
C SER A 15 -15.50 21.12 9.35
N GLU A 16 -16.27 21.62 8.38
CA GLU A 16 -16.13 21.24 6.97
C GLU A 16 -14.69 21.48 6.45
N GLU A 17 -14.01 22.47 7.03
CA GLU A 17 -12.63 22.83 6.68
C GLU A 17 -11.62 21.70 6.90
N GLU A 18 -11.78 20.91 7.97
CA GLU A 18 -10.92 19.76 8.24
C GLU A 18 -11.13 18.63 7.21
N GLY A 19 -12.38 18.35 6.87
CA GLY A 19 -12.73 17.36 5.85
C GLY A 19 -12.26 17.73 4.43
N VAL A 20 -12.22 19.03 4.10
CA VAL A 20 -11.66 19.51 2.82
C VAL A 20 -10.14 19.30 2.75
N LYS A 21 -9.41 19.67 3.81
CA LYS A 21 -7.94 19.46 3.88
C LYS A 21 -7.57 17.98 3.77
N MET A 22 -8.38 17.13 4.39
CA MET A 22 -8.17 15.69 4.38
C MET A 22 -8.36 15.08 2.98
N ARG A 23 -9.48 15.39 2.30
CA ARG A 23 -9.73 14.94 0.93
C ARG A 23 -8.62 15.36 -0.03
N LYS A 24 -8.11 16.59 0.12
CA LYS A 24 -7.00 17.09 -0.70
C LYS A 24 -5.71 16.29 -0.49
N THR A 25 -5.42 15.90 0.75
CA THR A 25 -4.24 15.09 1.09
C THR A 25 -4.33 13.69 0.50
N ILE A 26 -5.51 13.05 0.58
CA ILE A 26 -5.76 11.73 -0.02
C ILE A 26 -5.54 11.78 -1.54
N TRP A 27 -6.09 12.79 -2.22
CA TRP A 27 -5.90 12.96 -3.66
C TRP A 27 -4.45 13.20 -4.06
N ALA A 28 -3.70 13.99 -3.28
CA ALA A 28 -2.28 14.22 -3.56
C ALA A 28 -1.49 12.90 -3.50
N ILE A 29 -1.74 12.09 -2.47
CA ILE A 29 -1.03 10.83 -2.24
C ILE A 29 -1.45 9.76 -3.24
N PHE A 30 -2.72 9.78 -3.66
CA PHE A 30 -3.21 8.97 -4.77
C PHE A 30 -2.41 9.21 -6.04
N TRP A 31 -2.24 10.46 -6.45
CA TRP A 31 -1.47 10.77 -7.65
C TRP A 31 0.00 10.40 -7.52
N VAL A 32 0.61 10.60 -6.35
CA VAL A 32 2.00 10.18 -6.08
C VAL A 32 2.14 8.66 -6.22
N LEU A 33 1.26 7.90 -5.57
CA LEU A 33 1.29 6.43 -5.59
C LEU A 33 0.97 5.87 -6.98
N LEU A 34 0.04 6.50 -7.70
CA LEU A 34 -0.28 6.14 -9.07
C LEU A 34 0.93 6.37 -9.97
N ALA A 35 1.57 7.54 -9.90
CA ALA A 35 2.76 7.84 -10.69
C ALA A 35 3.91 6.86 -10.40
N VAL A 36 4.19 6.59 -9.12
CA VAL A 36 5.20 5.60 -8.71
C VAL A 36 4.88 4.21 -9.28
N THR A 37 3.60 3.79 -9.23
CA THR A 37 3.16 2.50 -9.76
C THR A 37 3.26 2.44 -11.29
N THR A 38 2.91 3.52 -11.99
CA THR A 38 3.04 3.60 -13.44
C THR A 38 4.50 3.50 -13.85
N VAL A 39 5.42 4.16 -13.14
CA VAL A 39 6.87 4.05 -13.39
C VAL A 39 7.36 2.63 -13.15
N GLU A 40 6.95 2.00 -12.05
CA GLU A 40 7.30 0.61 -11.70
C GLU A 40 6.86 -0.38 -12.79
N VAL A 41 5.58 -0.34 -13.19
CA VAL A 41 5.05 -1.20 -14.27
C VAL A 41 5.72 -0.87 -15.60
N GLY A 42 5.92 0.41 -15.92
CA GLY A 42 6.62 0.85 -17.13
C GLY A 42 8.03 0.26 -17.20
N LEU A 43 8.82 0.38 -16.13
CA LEU A 43 10.15 -0.22 -16.00
C LEU A 43 10.09 -1.75 -16.20
N GLY A 44 9.08 -2.42 -15.63
CA GLY A 44 8.85 -3.85 -15.81
C GLY A 44 8.58 -4.29 -17.25
N LEU A 45 8.03 -3.41 -18.08
CA LEU A 45 7.78 -3.68 -19.50
C LEU A 45 9.02 -3.39 -20.36
N VAL A 46 9.74 -2.28 -20.09
CA VAL A 46 10.81 -1.79 -20.99
C VAL A 46 12.23 -2.18 -20.56
N TRP A 47 12.44 -2.81 -19.40
CA TRP A 47 13.80 -3.05 -18.88
C TRP A 47 14.70 -3.86 -19.80
N LYS A 48 14.14 -4.80 -20.59
CA LYS A 48 14.90 -5.60 -21.56
C LYS A 48 15.47 -4.75 -22.69
N ASP A 49 14.67 -3.80 -23.18
CA ASP A 49 15.06 -2.91 -24.30
C ASP A 49 16.06 -1.85 -23.84
N LEU A 50 16.05 -1.50 -22.56
CA LEU A 50 16.98 -0.54 -21.95
C LEU A 50 18.36 -1.12 -21.60
N GLY A 51 18.58 -2.43 -21.80
CA GLY A 51 19.84 -3.09 -21.46
C GLY A 51 20.15 -3.09 -19.95
N LEU A 52 19.14 -2.97 -19.09
CA LEU A 52 19.32 -2.91 -17.64
C LEU A 52 19.65 -4.29 -17.06
N ALA A 53 20.62 -4.32 -16.15
CA ALA A 53 20.96 -5.54 -15.43
C ALA A 53 19.78 -6.04 -14.59
N TRP A 54 19.42 -7.32 -14.76
CA TRP A 54 18.29 -7.93 -14.05
C TRP A 54 18.30 -7.76 -12.52
N PRO A 55 19.46 -7.85 -11.82
CA PRO A 55 19.51 -7.61 -10.38
C PRO A 55 19.10 -6.18 -9.99
N LEU A 56 19.47 -5.18 -10.79
CA LEU A 56 19.14 -3.78 -10.54
C LEU A 56 17.63 -3.58 -10.60
N VAL A 57 16.99 -4.12 -11.65
CA VAL A 57 15.53 -4.07 -11.82
C VAL A 57 14.84 -4.69 -10.60
N LYS A 58 15.26 -5.89 -10.17
CA LYS A 58 14.68 -6.55 -8.99
C LYS A 58 14.77 -5.70 -7.72
N TRP A 59 15.93 -5.10 -7.43
CA TRP A 59 16.09 -4.24 -6.27
C TRP A 59 15.23 -2.98 -6.33
N THR A 60 15.12 -2.37 -7.51
CA THR A 60 14.24 -1.21 -7.74
C THR A 60 12.77 -1.57 -7.44
N PHE A 61 12.29 -2.72 -7.91
CA PHE A 61 10.92 -3.20 -7.63
C PHE A 61 10.67 -3.40 -6.13
N ILE A 62 11.61 -4.00 -5.41
CA ILE A 62 11.48 -4.22 -3.96
C ILE A 62 11.39 -2.88 -3.22
N ILE A 63 12.30 -1.94 -3.52
CA ILE A 63 12.34 -0.64 -2.84
C ILE A 63 11.07 0.16 -3.13
N LEU A 64 10.63 0.24 -4.39
CA LEU A 64 9.42 0.97 -4.77
C LEU A 64 8.16 0.36 -4.13
N THR A 65 8.10 -0.97 -4.02
CA THR A 65 6.99 -1.66 -3.35
C THR A 65 6.94 -1.34 -1.85
N LEU A 66 8.10 -1.28 -1.17
CA LEU A 66 8.17 -0.89 0.24
C LEU A 66 7.75 0.57 0.47
N VAL A 67 8.20 1.48 -0.41
CA VAL A 67 7.82 2.89 -0.36
C VAL A 67 6.31 3.03 -0.54
N LYS A 68 5.73 2.35 -1.54
CA LYS A 68 4.28 2.28 -1.76
C LYS A 68 3.53 1.78 -0.53
N ALA A 69 3.96 0.66 0.05
CA ALA A 69 3.36 0.07 1.24
C ALA A 69 3.34 1.06 2.41
N TYR A 70 4.45 1.77 2.65
CA TYR A 70 4.52 2.81 3.67
C TYR A 70 3.51 3.93 3.44
N TYR A 71 3.43 4.49 2.23
CA TYR A 71 2.48 5.57 1.93
C TYR A 71 1.03 5.11 2.07
N ILE A 72 0.71 3.86 1.71
CA ILE A 72 -0.64 3.31 1.87
C ILE A 72 -1.02 3.21 3.36
N VAL A 73 -0.17 2.58 4.18
CA VAL A 73 -0.44 2.38 5.61
C VAL A 73 -0.45 3.71 6.37
N ALA A 74 0.47 4.63 6.06
CA ALA A 74 0.55 5.90 6.77
C ALA A 74 -0.65 6.83 6.45
N TYR A 75 -1.13 6.85 5.21
CA TYR A 75 -2.05 7.89 4.74
C TYR A 75 -3.44 7.41 4.34
N TYR A 76 -3.59 6.28 3.63
CA TYR A 76 -4.94 5.79 3.29
C TYR A 76 -5.66 5.16 4.47
N MET A 77 -4.91 4.56 5.39
CA MET A 77 -5.46 4.05 6.64
C MET A 77 -5.57 5.13 7.72
N HIS A 78 -5.26 6.40 7.41
CA HIS A 78 -5.39 7.54 8.33
C HIS A 78 -4.53 7.50 9.61
N LEU A 79 -3.62 6.53 9.71
CA LEU A 79 -2.92 6.18 10.94
C LEU A 79 -1.92 7.25 11.42
N LYS A 80 -1.62 8.24 10.59
CA LYS A 80 -0.68 9.32 10.92
C LYS A 80 -1.14 10.17 12.11
N HIS A 81 -2.45 10.45 12.23
CA HIS A 81 -3.01 11.29 13.31
C HIS A 81 -4.07 10.59 14.17
N GLU A 82 -4.36 9.32 13.89
CA GLU A 82 -5.35 8.50 14.60
C GLU A 82 -4.85 7.86 15.90
N TYR A 83 -5.79 7.35 16.70
CA TYR A 83 -5.53 6.68 17.97
C TYR A 83 -4.63 5.44 17.80
N LYS A 84 -3.65 5.31 18.70
CA LYS A 84 -2.62 4.24 18.67
C LYS A 84 -3.20 2.82 18.55
N ASN A 85 -4.36 2.57 19.16
CA ASN A 85 -5.02 1.26 19.11
C ASN A 85 -5.57 0.94 17.71
N PHE A 86 -6.11 1.93 17.00
CA PHE A 86 -6.65 1.73 15.65
C PHE A 86 -5.51 1.43 14.66
N LYS A 87 -4.34 2.07 14.83
CA LYS A 87 -3.14 1.73 14.04
C LYS A 87 -2.74 0.27 14.20
N MET A 88 -2.75 -0.24 15.42
CA MET A 88 -2.32 -1.59 15.71
C MET A 88 -3.27 -2.62 15.11
N ILE A 89 -4.58 -2.41 15.23
CA ILE A 89 -5.61 -3.31 14.70
C ILE A 89 -5.52 -3.43 13.18
N VAL A 90 -5.20 -2.35 12.46
CA VAL A 90 -5.10 -2.36 11.00
C VAL A 90 -3.71 -2.76 10.51
N SER A 91 -2.64 -2.37 11.20
CA SER A 91 -1.26 -2.67 10.79
C SER A 91 -0.89 -4.14 10.99
N ILE A 92 -1.38 -4.77 12.07
CA ILE A 92 -1.11 -6.19 12.35
C ILE A 92 -1.57 -7.11 11.20
N PRO A 93 -2.85 -7.12 10.78
CA PRO A 93 -3.30 -8.00 9.70
C PRO A 93 -2.59 -7.66 8.39
N TYR A 94 -2.31 -6.38 8.11
CA TYR A 94 -1.55 -5.99 6.93
C TYR A 94 -0.16 -6.66 6.87
N ILE A 95 0.60 -6.60 7.97
CA ILE A 95 1.94 -7.20 8.04
C ILE A 95 1.86 -8.72 8.03
N VAL A 96 0.97 -9.31 8.84
CA VAL A 96 0.82 -10.76 8.93
C VAL A 96 0.42 -11.37 7.59
N LEU A 97 -0.58 -10.79 6.90
CA LEU A 97 -1.00 -11.27 5.59
C LEU A 97 0.09 -11.10 4.53
N THR A 98 0.85 -10.00 4.57
CA THR A 98 1.96 -9.78 3.64
C THR A 98 3.06 -10.82 3.82
N VAL A 99 3.47 -11.09 5.06
CA VAL A 99 4.49 -12.11 5.36
C VAL A 99 3.98 -13.50 5.00
N TYR A 100 2.73 -13.82 5.34
CA TYR A 100 2.11 -15.09 4.99
C TYR A 100 2.07 -15.32 3.47
N PHE A 101 1.70 -14.29 2.71
CA PHE A 101 1.70 -14.34 1.25
C PHE A 101 3.11 -14.57 0.66
N ILE A 102 4.13 -13.90 1.20
CA ILE A 102 5.53 -14.10 0.77
C ILE A 102 5.97 -15.55 1.02
N ILE A 103 5.67 -16.10 2.21
CA ILE A 103 6.00 -17.50 2.54
C ILE A 103 5.31 -18.45 1.57
N LEU A 104 4.02 -18.25 1.30
CA LEU A 104 3.24 -19.08 0.39
C LEU A 104 3.83 -19.06 -1.03
N MET A 105 4.17 -17.88 -1.55
CA MET A 105 4.81 -17.76 -2.87
C MET A 105 6.20 -18.41 -2.93
N LEU A 106 6.98 -18.33 -1.85
CA LEU A 106 8.30 -18.99 -1.79
C LEU A 106 8.18 -20.51 -1.78
N ILE A 107 7.24 -21.05 -1.02
CA ILE A 107 6.96 -22.49 -0.98
C ILE A 107 6.56 -22.97 -2.39
N GLU A 108 5.59 -22.30 -3.02
CA GLU A 108 5.14 -22.63 -4.37
C GLU A 108 6.30 -22.56 -5.39
N ALA A 109 7.13 -21.52 -5.32
CA ALA A 109 8.27 -21.36 -6.21
C ALA A 109 9.33 -22.47 -6.04
N ILE A 110 9.52 -23.00 -4.83
CA ILE A 110 10.43 -24.11 -4.56
C ILE A 110 9.86 -25.41 -5.15
N TYR A 111 8.59 -25.73 -4.89
CA TYR A 111 7.94 -26.94 -5.42
C TYR A 111 7.97 -26.99 -6.96
N LEU A 112 7.63 -25.87 -7.61
CA LEU A 112 7.67 -25.79 -9.08
C LEU A 112 9.08 -25.97 -9.63
N ASN A 113 10.12 -25.53 -8.91
CA ASN A 113 11.51 -25.68 -9.34
C ASN A 113 11.94 -27.16 -9.30
N GLU A 114 11.64 -27.86 -8.21
CA GLU A 114 11.93 -29.30 -8.07
C GLU A 114 11.18 -30.15 -9.12
N GLU A 115 9.92 -29.82 -9.40
CA GLU A 115 9.11 -30.55 -10.39
C GLU A 115 9.61 -30.33 -11.83
N VAL A 116 10.02 -29.10 -12.16
CA VAL A 116 10.63 -28.79 -13.47
C VAL A 116 11.95 -29.54 -13.66
N ASP A 117 12.81 -29.62 -12.62
CA ASP A 117 14.06 -30.37 -12.70
C ASP A 117 13.82 -31.88 -12.88
N HIS A 118 12.77 -32.43 -12.27
CA HIS A 118 12.40 -33.85 -12.41
C HIS A 118 11.78 -34.18 -13.78
N LEU A 119 11.11 -33.24 -14.45
CA LEU A 119 10.54 -33.44 -15.80
C LEU A 119 11.56 -33.28 -16.94
N LEU A 120 12.73 -32.72 -16.64
CA LEU A 120 13.82 -32.47 -17.61
C LEU A 120 14.98 -33.49 -17.48
N MET A 121 14.89 -34.46 -16.56
CA MET A 121 15.74 -35.66 -16.49
C MET A 121 15.04 -36.89 -17.08
#